data_AF-A0A7V7E0J4-F1
#
_entry.id   AF-A0A7V7E0J4-F1
#
_cell.length_a   1.000
_cell.length_b   1.000
_cell.length_c   1.000
_cell.angle_alpha   90.00
_cell.angle_beta   90.00
_cell.angle_gamma   90.00
#
_symmetry.space_group_name_H-M   'P 1'
#
loop_
_entity.id
_entity.type
_entity.pdbx_description
1 polymer ?
#
loop_
_entity_poly.entity_id
_entity_poly.type
_entity_poly.pdbx_seq_one_letter_code
_entity_poly.pdbx_strand_id
1 'polypeptide(L)' 'MVDDKEKYDFAPKSARQPIKDWPATERPREKLLQLGPEGLSDGELLAVLLRIGKSGQSAEDLGRQLMSQFNGISGI' A
#
# COMPACT_ATOMS: atom_id res chain seq x y z
N MET A 1 11.30 -24.03 -12.48
CA MET A 1 10.27 -23.41 -11.65
C MET A 1 11.01 -22.55 -10.65
N VAL A 2 11.17 -21.26 -10.91
CA VAL A 2 11.74 -20.35 -9.91
C VAL A 2 10.59 -19.89 -9.02
N ASP A 3 10.73 -20.12 -7.72
CA ASP A 3 9.73 -19.84 -6.71
C ASP A 3 9.34 -18.36 -6.71
N ASP A 4 8.10 -18.07 -7.09
CA ASP A 4 7.50 -16.73 -7.23
C ASP A 4 7.45 -15.95 -5.88
N LYS A 5 7.83 -16.60 -4.77
CA LYS A 5 7.77 -16.04 -3.42
C LYS A 5 8.96 -15.18 -3.01
N GLU A 6 10.08 -15.21 -3.73
CA GLU A 6 11.27 -14.40 -3.38
C GLU A 6 11.32 -13.03 -4.07
N LYS A 7 10.38 -12.71 -4.98
CA LYS A 7 10.49 -11.50 -5.80
C LYS A 7 9.96 -10.21 -5.15
N TYR A 8 9.34 -10.32 -3.97
CA TYR A 8 8.69 -9.19 -3.30
C TYR A 8 8.92 -9.26 -1.78
N ASP A 9 10.18 -9.12 -1.36
CA ASP A 9 10.55 -8.92 0.05
C ASP A 9 10.14 -7.51 0.50
N PHE A 10 8.84 -7.32 0.73
CA PHE A 10 8.28 -6.11 1.33
C PHE A 10 7.30 -6.57 2.40
N ALA A 11 7.81 -6.82 3.60
CA ALA A 11 7.00 -7.31 4.71
C ALA A 11 5.74 -6.42 4.87
N PRO A 12 4.52 -7.00 4.90
CA PRO A 12 3.30 -6.22 5.06
C PRO A 12 3.34 -5.50 6.40
N LYS A 13 3.01 -4.20 6.42
CA LYS A 13 2.94 -3.42 7.69
C LYS A 13 1.99 -4.04 8.71
N SER A 14 1.00 -4.82 8.25
CA SER A 14 0.27 -5.76 9.09
C SER A 14 -0.31 -6.87 8.22
N ALA A 15 0.20 -8.10 8.36
CA ALA A 15 -0.32 -9.24 7.65
C ALA A 15 -1.82 -9.42 7.95
N ARG A 16 -2.67 -9.21 6.95
CA ARG A 16 -4.10 -9.56 6.91
C ARG A 16 -5.09 -8.73 7.75
N GLN A 17 -4.67 -7.68 8.43
CA GLN A 17 -5.62 -6.79 9.11
C GLN A 17 -6.21 -5.78 8.12
N PRO A 18 -7.53 -5.57 8.09
CA PRO A 18 -8.11 -4.53 7.26
C PRO A 18 -7.62 -3.16 7.75
N ILE A 19 -7.33 -2.24 6.82
CA ILE A 19 -6.72 -0.92 7.11
C ILE A 19 -7.48 -0.15 8.20
N LYS A 20 -8.80 -0.33 8.31
CA LYS A 20 -9.63 0.29 9.35
C LYS A 20 -9.28 -0.13 10.78
N ASP A 21 -8.57 -1.24 10.96
CA ASP A 21 -8.17 -1.75 12.28
C ASP A 21 -6.76 -1.28 12.67
N TRP A 22 -6.04 -0.62 11.77
CA TRP A 22 -4.74 -0.02 12.08
C TRP A 22 -4.90 1.16 13.05
N PRO A 23 -3.87 1.53 13.81
CA PRO A 23 -3.82 2.80 14.51
C PRO A 23 -4.18 3.96 13.57
N ALA A 24 -4.99 4.92 14.04
CA ALA A 24 -5.46 6.02 13.18
C ALA A 24 -4.29 6.76 12.52
N THR A 25 -3.16 6.95 13.21
CA THR A 25 -1.95 7.58 12.69
C THR A 25 -1.27 6.83 11.54
N GLU A 26 -1.59 5.54 11.36
CA GLU A 26 -1.02 4.68 10.32
C GLU A 26 -2.00 4.47 9.15
N ARG A 27 -3.29 4.79 9.32
CA ARG A 27 -4.28 4.67 8.25
C ARG A 27 -3.96 5.69 7.17
N PRO A 28 -3.83 5.30 5.89
CA PRO A 28 -3.41 6.21 4.82
C PRO A 28 -4.26 7.48 4.71
N ARG A 29 -5.58 7.37 4.88
CA ARG A 29 -6.50 8.53 4.84
C ARG A 29 -6.31 9.49 6.01
N GLU A 30 -6.22 8.95 7.21
CA GLU A 30 -6.05 9.76 8.43
C GLU A 30 -4.65 10.39 8.47
N LYS A 31 -3.63 9.62 8.08
CA LYS A 31 -2.26 10.11 7.92
C LYS A 31 -2.18 11.23 6.89
N LEU A 32 -2.94 11.13 5.78
CA LEU A 32 -3.03 12.18 4.76
C LEU A 32 -3.68 13.46 5.32
N LEU A 33 -4.72 13.31 6.14
CA LEU A 33 -5.37 14.45 6.80
C LEU A 33 -4.45 15.12 7.84
N GLN A 34 -3.59 14.36 8.51
CA GLN A 34 -2.70 14.87 9.56
C GLN A 34 -1.40 15.46 9.03
N LEU A 35 -0.76 14.78 8.07
CA LEU A 35 0.61 15.07 7.62
C LEU A 35 0.70 15.63 6.20
N GLY A 36 -0.43 15.72 5.48
CA GLY A 36 -0.42 16.05 4.06
C GLY A 36 0.13 14.91 3.19
N PRO A 37 0.11 15.07 1.87
CA PRO A 37 0.60 14.05 0.93
C PRO A 37 2.09 13.74 1.10
N GLU A 38 2.89 14.70 1.54
CA GLU A 38 4.32 14.54 1.84
C GLU A 38 4.61 13.56 3.00
N GLY A 39 3.62 13.30 3.86
CA GLY A 39 3.73 12.31 4.94
C GLY A 39 3.47 10.87 4.49
N LEU A 40 3.12 10.64 3.21
CA LEU A 40 2.76 9.34 2.67
C LEU A 40 3.82 8.88 1.66
N SER A 41 4.07 7.57 1.63
CA SER A 41 4.74 6.96 0.48
C SER A 41 3.80 6.95 -0.73
N ASP A 42 4.38 6.92 -1.93
CA ASP A 42 3.63 6.79 -3.19
C ASP A 42 2.64 5.61 -3.19
N GLY A 43 3.02 4.49 -2.57
CA GLY A 43 2.14 3.34 -2.38
C GLY A 43 0.95 3.64 -1.45
N GLU A 44 1.15 4.41 -0.38
CA GLU A 44 0.07 4.87 0.50
C GLU A 44 -0.84 5.88 -0.22
N LEU A 45 -0.29 6.79 -1.02
CA LEU A 45 -1.07 7.71 -1.85
C LEU A 45 -1.95 6.95 -2.85
N LEU A 46 -1.36 5.97 -3.53
CA LEU A 46 -2.10 5.11 -4.45
C LEU A 46 -3.17 4.30 -3.71
N ALA A 47 -2.90 3.83 -2.50
CA ALA A 47 -3.89 3.15 -1.65
C ALA A 47 -5.11 4.03 -1.34
N VAL A 48 -4.89 5.32 -1.06
CA VAL A 48 -5.97 6.29 -0.84
C VAL A 48 -6.84 6.45 -2.09
N LEU A 49 -6.21 6.49 -3.26
CA LEU A 49 -6.90 6.60 -4.55
C LEU A 49 -7.68 5.33 -4.92
N LEU A 50 -7.09 4.15 -4.71
CA LEU A 50 -7.70 2.86 -5.01
C LEU A 50 -8.97 2.61 -4.17
N ARG A 51 -9.01 3.14 -2.93
CA ARG A 51 -10.09 3.01 -1.92
C ARG A 51 -10.42 1.60 -1.45
N ILE A 52 -10.18 0.58 -2.27
CA ILE A 52 -10.45 -0.83 -2.01
C ILE A 52 -9.21 -1.65 -2.36
N GLY A 53 -8.96 -2.67 -1.53
CA GLY A 53 -8.00 -3.73 -1.88
C GLY A 53 -8.64 -4.77 -2.82
N LYS A 54 -7.89 -5.83 -3.14
CA LYS A 54 -8.43 -7.04 -3.78
C LYS A 54 -8.47 -8.19 -2.78
N SER A 55 -9.14 -9.30 -3.10
CA SER A 55 -9.23 -10.44 -2.18
C SER A 55 -7.84 -10.88 -1.70
N GLY A 56 -7.63 -10.86 -0.38
CA GLY A 56 -6.35 -11.22 0.25
C GLY A 56 -5.28 -10.12 0.28
N GLN A 57 -5.56 -8.90 -0.19
CA GLN A 57 -4.63 -7.77 -0.16
C GLN A 57 -5.34 -6.46 0.20
N SER A 58 -4.71 -5.63 1.03
CA SER A 58 -5.23 -4.29 1.32
C SER A 58 -5.01 -3.35 0.13
N ALA A 59 -5.63 -2.17 0.17
CA ALA A 59 -5.37 -1.13 -0.83
C ALA A 59 -3.91 -0.65 -0.80
N GLU A 60 -3.24 -0.76 0.36
CA GLU A 60 -1.84 -0.38 0.55
C GLU A 60 -0.89 -1.42 -0.05
N ASP A 61 -1.18 -2.71 0.17
CA ASP A 61 -0.47 -3.80 -0.52
C ASP A 61 -0.60 -3.67 -2.04
N LEU A 62 -1.81 -3.38 -2.54
CA LEU A 62 -2.07 -3.21 -3.96
C LEU A 62 -1.34 -1.99 -4.53
N GLY A 63 -1.35 -0.85 -3.82
CA GLY A 63 -0.62 0.34 -4.22
C GLY A 63 0.89 0.09 -4.31
N ARG A 64 1.47 -0.60 -3.32
CA ARG A 64 2.89 -0.99 -3.34
C ARG A 64 3.21 -1.97 -4.47
N GLN A 65 2.33 -2.95 -4.72
CA GLN A 65 2.51 -3.90 -5.82
C GLN A 65 2.55 -3.17 -7.17
N LEU A 66 1.63 -2.24 -7.41
CA LEU A 66 1.59 -1.46 -8.66
C LEU A 66 2.85 -0.61 -8.82
N MET A 67 3.29 0.06 -7.76
CA MET A 67 4.55 0.83 -7.78
C MET A 67 5.76 -0.04 -8.14
N SER A 68 5.83 -1.26 -7.60
CA SER A 68 6.90 -2.21 -7.93
C SER A 68 6.78 -2.75 -9.37
N GLN A 69 5.56 -3.00 -9.84
CA GLN A 69 5.31 -3.58 -11.16
C GLN A 69 5.61 -2.57 -12.28
N PHE A 70 5.28 -1.31 -12.06
CA PHE A 70 5.38 -0.23 -13.04
C PHE A 70 6.60 0.67 -12.83
N ASN A 71 7.49 0.30 -11.91
CA ASN A 71 8.77 1.00 -11.68
C ASN A 71 8.62 2.47 -11.25
N GLY A 72 7.53 2.80 -10.57
CA GLY A 72 7.19 4.16 -10.13
C GLY A 72 5.89 4.70 -10.70
N ILE A 73 5.46 5.88 -10.23
CA ILE A 73 4.28 6.58 -10.73
C ILE A 73 4.39 6.87 -12.23
N SER A 74 5.61 7.12 -12.74
CA SER A 74 5.83 7.42 -14.17
C SER A 74 5.55 6.24 -15.11
N GLY A 75 5.45 5.01 -14.59
CA GLY A 75 5.12 3.84 -15.40
C GLY A 75 3.67 3.38 -15.28
N ILE A 76 2.85 4.05 -14.45
CA ILE A 76 1.40 3.84 -14.31
C ILE A 76 0.66 4.86 -15.17
#